data_AF-A0A350M8V2-F1
#
_entry.id   AF-A0A350M8V2-F1
#
_cell.length_a   1.000
_cell.length_b   1.000
_cell.length_c   1.000
_cell.angle_alpha   90.00
_cell.angle_beta   90.00
_cell.angle_gamma   90.00
#
_symmetry.space_group_name_H-M   'P 1'
#
loop_
_entity.id
_entity.type
_entity.pdbx_description
1 polymer ?
#
loop_
_entity_poly.entity_id
_entity_poly.type
_entity_poly.pdbx_seq_one_letter_code
_entity_poly.pdbx_strand_id
1 'polypeptide(L)'
;RLAQARLIAEKKGSKPLMLLDDIYDKLDSERMARFLEILKSKNFGQLFITDTNPVHLNSLLASSGMKGKFFKVSKGSINEVSLGQMQANGLNVQ
;
A
#
# COMPACT_ATOMS: atom_id res chain seq x y z
N ARG A 1 10.47 11.96 3.84
CA ARG A 1 10.51 11.10 2.62
C ARG A 1 9.68 11.68 1.47
N LEU A 2 8.44 12.13 1.68
CA LEU A 2 7.60 12.73 0.62
C LEU A 2 8.25 13.93 -0.10
N ALA A 3 8.87 14.87 0.65
CA ALA A 3 9.57 16.01 0.06
C ALA A 3 10.75 15.62 -0.84
N GLN A 4 11.49 14.56 -0.48
CA GLN A 4 12.60 14.05 -1.28
C GLN A 4 12.11 13.42 -2.58
N ALA A 5 11.01 12.67 -2.54
CA ALA A 5 10.39 12.10 -3.73
C ALA A 5 9.95 13.19 -4.72
N ARG A 6 9.40 14.30 -4.23
CA ARG A 6 9.04 15.45 -5.05
C ARG A 6 10.24 16.10 -5.71
N LEU A 7 11.32 16.33 -4.95
CA LEU A 7 12.57 16.89 -5.48
C LEU A 7 13.20 15.99 -6.55
N ILE A 8 13.16 14.66 -6.37
CA ILE A 8 13.67 13.70 -7.34
C ILE A 8 12.82 13.72 -8.61
N ALA A 9 11.49 13.78 -8.48
CA ALA A 9 10.58 13.87 -9.62
C ALA A 9 10.81 15.15 -10.43
N GLU A 10 10.97 16.29 -9.76
CA GLU A 10 11.27 17.59 -10.38
C GLU A 10 12.62 17.58 -11.10
N LYS A 11 13.65 16.95 -10.51
CA LYS A 11 15.00 16.88 -11.11
C LYS A 11 15.17 15.86 -12.23
N LYS A 12 14.46 14.73 -12.19
CA LYS A 12 14.61 13.64 -13.16
C LYS A 12 13.52 13.60 -14.25
N GLY A 13 12.47 14.40 -14.12
CA GLY A 13 11.33 14.39 -15.05
C GLY A 13 10.48 13.11 -15.01
N SER A 14 10.81 12.17 -14.12
CA SER A 14 10.13 10.89 -13.95
C SER A 14 9.68 10.71 -12.51
N LYS A 15 8.47 10.19 -12.31
CA LYS A 15 7.96 9.93 -10.95
C LYS A 15 8.68 8.73 -10.32
N PRO A 16 9.22 8.84 -9.11
CA PRO A 16 9.93 7.73 -8.46
C PRO A 16 8.97 6.61 -8.03
N LEU A 17 9.47 5.37 -8.02
CA LEU A 17 8.86 4.25 -7.30
C LEU A 17 9.12 4.43 -5.81
N MET A 18 8.06 4.52 -5.02
CA MET A 18 8.15 4.63 -3.57
C MET A 18 7.98 3.25 -2.94
N LEU A 19 8.93 2.85 -2.09
CA LEU A 19 8.83 1.63 -1.30
C LEU A 19 8.60 1.99 0.17
N LEU A 20 7.55 1.41 0.75
CA LEU A 20 7.25 1.47 2.17
C LEU A 20 7.43 0.08 2.73
N ASP A 21 8.50 -0.07 3.49
CA ASP A 21 8.84 -1.31 4.14
C ASP A 21 8.30 -1.31 5.57
N ASP A 22 7.66 -2.41 5.95
CA ASP A 22 7.10 -2.71 7.26
C ASP A 22 6.24 -1.57 7.83
N ILE A 23 5.09 -1.37 7.18
CA ILE A 23 4.25 -0.20 7.44
C ILE A 23 3.46 -0.27 8.76
N TYR A 24 3.32 -1.47 9.33
CA TYR A 24 2.49 -1.77 10.50
C TYR A 24 2.86 -0.93 11.74
N ASP A 25 4.16 -0.77 12.02
CA ASP A 25 4.62 -0.05 13.22
C ASP A 25 4.69 1.48 13.05
N LYS A 26 4.49 1.98 11.82
CA LYS A 26 4.83 3.37 11.49
C LYS A 26 3.62 4.26 11.22
N LEU A 27 2.46 3.69 10.90
CA LEU A 27 1.26 4.45 10.56
C LEU A 27 0.01 3.69 11.05
N ASP A 28 -0.71 4.28 12.00
CA ASP A 28 -2.07 3.85 12.32
C ASP A 28 -3.01 4.04 11.10
N SER A 29 -4.20 3.45 11.17
CA SER A 29 -5.16 3.39 10.06
C SER A 29 -5.56 4.77 9.53
N GLU A 30 -5.64 5.76 10.42
CA GLU A 30 -6.00 7.12 10.06
C GLU A 30 -4.84 7.80 9.30
N ARG A 31 -3.62 7.69 9.83
CA ARG A 31 -2.42 8.23 9.17
C ARG A 31 -2.17 7.59 7.82
N MET A 32 -2.41 6.29 7.69
CA MET A 32 -2.31 5.59 6.41
C MET A 32 -3.36 6.10 5.40
N ALA A 33 -4.61 6.28 5.83
CA ALA A 33 -5.66 6.79 4.95
C ALA A 33 -5.28 8.18 4.40
N ARG A 34 -4.84 9.09 5.28
CA ARG A 34 -4.29 10.41 4.89
C ARG A 34 -3.10 10.31 3.95
N PHE A 35 -2.20 9.37 4.22
CA PHE A 35 -1.04 9.14 3.39
C PHE A 35 -1.44 8.68 1.98
N LEU A 36 -2.40 7.76 1.85
CA LEU A 36 -2.95 7.36 0.56
C LEU A 36 -3.68 8.50 -0.16
N GLU A 37 -4.42 9.35 0.54
CA GLU A 37 -5.03 10.56 -0.05
C GLU A 37 -3.97 11.47 -0.68
N ILE A 38 -2.85 11.70 0.02
CA ILE A 38 -1.73 12.49 -0.50
C ILE A 38 -1.13 11.81 -1.74
N LEU A 39 -0.99 10.48 -1.74
CA LEU A 39 -0.44 9.75 -2.89
C LEU A 39 -1.40 9.67 -4.09
N LYS A 40 -2.71 9.73 -3.88
CA LYS A 40 -3.70 9.82 -4.96
C LYS A 40 -3.64 11.16 -5.71
N SER A 41 -3.13 12.21 -5.07
CA SER A 41 -2.89 13.48 -5.76
C SER A 41 -1.90 13.25 -6.92
N LYS A 42 -2.14 13.88 -8.08
CA LYS A 42 -1.47 13.59 -9.38
C LYS A 42 0.06 13.70 -9.37
N ASN A 43 0.68 14.08 -8.26
CA ASN A 43 2.11 14.27 -8.09
C ASN A 43 2.88 13.00 -7.72
N PHE A 44 2.22 11.93 -7.26
CA PHE A 44 2.91 10.68 -6.92
C PHE A 44 2.85 9.63 -8.03
N GLY A 45 3.89 8.80 -8.08
CA GLY A 45 4.13 7.77 -9.08
C GLY A 45 3.60 6.41 -8.65
N GLN A 46 4.44 5.39 -8.76
CA GLN A 46 4.13 4.03 -8.33
C GLN A 46 4.50 3.84 -6.84
N LEU A 47 3.68 3.08 -6.11
CA LEU A 47 3.88 2.76 -4.70
C LEU A 47 3.96 1.24 -4.52
N PHE A 48 4.90 0.79 -3.69
CA PHE A 48 5.05 -0.59 -3.26
C PHE A 48 5.07 -0.62 -1.72
N ILE A 49 4.21 -1.43 -1.11
CA ILE A 49 4.05 -1.53 0.34
C ILE A 49 4.27 -2.99 0.77
N THR A 50 5.02 -3.20 1.85
CA THR A 50 5.04 -4.46 2.59
C THR A 50 4.33 -4.27 3.94
N ASP A 51 3.54 -5.25 4.34
CA ASP A 51 2.80 -5.25 5.60
C ASP A 51 2.80 -6.68 6.16
N THR A 52 2.90 -6.81 7.48
CA THR A 52 2.80 -8.06 8.22
C THR A 52 1.36 -8.32 8.70
N ASN A 53 0.49 -7.31 8.71
CA ASN A 53 -0.92 -7.40 9.09
C ASN A 53 -1.87 -7.26 7.89
N PRO A 54 -2.39 -8.38 7.34
CA PRO A 54 -3.25 -8.36 6.17
C PRO A 54 -4.63 -7.73 6.43
N VAL A 55 -5.12 -7.72 7.68
CA VAL A 55 -6.45 -7.21 8.02
C VAL A 55 -6.50 -5.68 7.86
N HIS A 56 -5.44 -5.02 8.31
CA HIS A 56 -5.32 -3.57 8.24
C HIS A 56 -5.23 -3.09 6.79
N LEU A 57 -4.35 -3.71 6.00
CA LEU A 57 -4.17 -3.36 4.60
C LEU A 57 -5.48 -3.55 3.81
N ASN A 58 -6.25 -4.59 4.11
CA ASN A 58 -7.54 -4.84 3.46
C ASN A 58 -8.58 -3.72 3.71
N SER A 59 -8.76 -3.30 4.97
CA SER A 59 -9.76 -2.26 5.31
C SER A 59 -9.40 -0.92 4.67
N LEU A 60 -8.11 -0.61 4.64
CA LEU A 60 -7.56 0.57 4.02
C LEU A 60 -7.74 0.57 2.50
N LEU A 61 -7.46 -0.55 1.84
CA LEU A 61 -7.58 -0.65 0.39
C LEU A 61 -9.03 -0.62 -0.07
N ALA A 62 -9.92 -1.29 0.67
CA ALA A 62 -11.36 -1.32 0.38
C ALA A 62 -11.97 0.09 0.38
N SER A 63 -11.53 0.96 1.29
CA SER A 63 -11.98 2.36 1.36
C SER A 63 -11.23 3.28 0.38
N SER A 64 -10.02 2.91 -0.04
CA SER A 64 -9.19 3.76 -0.90
C SER A 64 -9.60 3.75 -2.39
N GLY A 65 -10.28 2.72 -2.91
CA GLY A 65 -10.58 2.64 -4.34
C GLY A 65 -9.35 2.67 -5.27
N MET A 66 -8.16 2.38 -4.73
CA MET A 66 -6.93 2.33 -5.52
C MET A 66 -6.89 1.07 -6.39
N LYS A 67 -6.37 1.22 -7.61
CA LYS A 67 -6.05 0.08 -8.48
C LYS A 67 -4.65 -0.42 -8.16
N GLY A 68 -4.51 -1.70 -7.89
CA GLY A 68 -3.24 -2.32 -7.54
C GLY A 68 -3.26 -3.83 -7.71
N LYS A 69 -2.07 -4.42 -7.65
CA LYS A 69 -1.88 -5.87 -7.52
C LYS A 69 -1.50 -6.19 -6.09
N PHE A 70 -2.00 -7.31 -5.58
CA PHE A 70 -1.73 -7.74 -4.22
C PHE A 70 -1.09 -9.11 -4.24
N PHE A 71 -0.08 -9.27 -3.40
CA PHE A 71 0.69 -10.49 -3.32
C PHE A 71 0.74 -10.95 -1.87
N LYS A 72 0.29 -12.17 -1.62
CA LYS A 72 0.45 -12.83 -0.32
C LYS A 72 1.70 -13.67 -0.36
N VAL A 73 2.64 -13.37 0.54
CA VAL A 73 3.87 -14.13 0.71
C VAL A 73 3.73 -15.03 1.94
N SER A 74 3.95 -16.33 1.78
CA SER A 74 3.93 -17.29 2.89
C SER A 74 4.83 -18.47 2.60
N LYS A 75 5.67 -18.86 3.57
CA LYS A 75 6.59 -20.01 3.47
C LYS A 75 7.48 -19.99 2.22
N GLY A 76 7.93 -18.81 1.79
CA GLY A 76 8.75 -18.64 0.58
C GLY A 76 7.97 -18.64 -0.74
N SER A 77 6.66 -18.83 -0.71
CA SER A 77 5.79 -18.79 -1.89
C SER A 77 5.07 -17.45 -2.00
N ILE A 78 4.96 -16.93 -3.23
CA ILE A 78 4.27 -15.68 -3.56
C ILE A 78 3.02 -16.02 -4.37
N ASN A 79 1.85 -15.60 -3.91
CA ASN A 79 0.59 -15.80 -4.62
C ASN A 79 -0.10 -14.46 -4.86
N GLU A 80 -0.49 -14.18 -6.09
CA GLU A 80 -1.33 -13.01 -6.40
C GLU A 80 -2.74 -13.25 -5.84
N VAL A 81 -3.29 -12.24 -5.16
CA VAL A 81 -4.60 -12.29 -4.54
C VAL A 81 -5.45 -11.13 -5.06
N SER A 82 -6.71 -11.42 -5.39
CA SER A 82 -7.68 -10.36 -5.70
C SER A 82 -8.22 -9.74 -4.42
N LEU A 83 -8.60 -8.45 -4.46
CA LEU A 83 -9.21 -7.73 -3.34
C LEU A 83 -10.39 -8.51 -2.71
N GLY A 84 -11.24 -9.12 -3.53
CA GLY A 84 -12.36 -9.94 -3.04
C GLY A 84 -11.91 -11.21 -2.29
N GLN A 85 -10.80 -11.83 -2.70
CA GLN A 85 -10.23 -12.98 -1.99
C GLN A 85 -9.50 -12.60 -0.71
N MET A 86 -8.98 -11.37 -0.62
CA MET A 86 -8.37 -10.89 0.62
C MET A 86 -9.42 -10.62 1.72
N GLN A 87 -10.61 -10.14 1.36
CA GLN A 87 -11.74 -9.93 2.28
C GLN A 87 -12.33 -11.26 2.78
N ALA A 88 -12.45 -12.27 1.91
CA ALA A 88 -13.00 -13.58 2.27
C ALA A 88 -12.11 -14.38 3.25
N ASN A 89 -10.79 -14.21 3.18
CA ASN A 89 -9.85 -14.90 4.07
C ASN A 89 -9.68 -14.23 5.45
N GLY A 90 -10.33 -13.08 5.69
CA GLY A 90 -10.30 -12.36 6.97
C GLY A 90 -11.50 -12.63 7.89
N LEU A 91 -12.47 -13.45 7.46
CA LEU A 91 -13.74 -13.71 8.19
C LEU A 91 -13.90 -15.16 8.71
N ASN A 92 -12.84 -15.98 8.69
CA ASN A 92 -12.84 -17.25 9.41
C ASN A 92 -11.99 -17.13 10.68
N VAL A 93 -12.59 -16.53 11.70
CA VAL A 93 -12.30 -16.87 13.09
C VAL A 93 -13.64 -17.35 13.64
N GLN A 94 -13.75 -18.66 13.85
CA GLN A 94 -14.85 -19.25 14.62
C GLN A 94 -14.83 -18.71 16.04
#